data_AF-A0A2M8RCS8-F1
#
_entry.id   AF-A0A2M8RCS8-F1
#
_cell.length_a   1.000
_cell.length_b   1.000
_cell.length_c   1.000
_cell.angle_alpha   90.00
_cell.angle_beta   90.00
_cell.angle_gamma   90.00
#
_symmetry.space_group_name_H-M   'P 1'
#
loop_
_entity.id
_entity.type
_entity.pdbx_description
1 polymer ?
#
loop_
_entity_poly.entity_id
_entity_poly.type
_entity_poly.pdbx_seq_one_letter_code
_entity_poly.pdbx_strand_id
1 'polypeptide(L)'
;MMAPTCLVQDRLWLTALCILCISVSSGRAQTTTTGPALTMQRSLDQSGANVIRDPLGRPCLDVEAAARAGAANPAMQDHIVSIKNNCAKLIKAKVCYANSDHCNEVVLQAYKRVDTILGSMKGVTTFRYTITQR
;
A
#
# COMPACT_ATOMS: atom_id res chain seq x y z
N MET A 1 -25.58 -16.92 -4.37
CA MET A 1 -26.48 -16.08 -3.55
C MET A 1 -26.71 -16.81 -2.24
N MET A 2 -26.26 -16.25 -1.11
CA MET A 2 -26.91 -16.29 0.22
C MET A 2 -25.91 -15.92 1.32
N ALA A 3 -26.35 -14.98 2.14
CA ALA A 3 -25.66 -14.30 3.23
C ALA A 3 -25.51 -15.17 4.49
N PRO A 4 -24.69 -14.75 5.47
CA PRO A 4 -24.60 -15.38 6.78
C PRO A 4 -25.73 -14.88 7.69
N THR A 5 -26.42 -15.77 8.40
CA THR A 5 -27.33 -15.43 9.48
C THR A 5 -26.68 -15.66 10.84
N CYS A 6 -26.64 -14.58 11.61
CA CYS A 6 -26.27 -14.53 13.01
C CYS A 6 -27.26 -15.37 13.85
N LEU A 7 -26.75 -16.25 14.72
CA LEU A 7 -27.53 -16.80 15.82
C LEU A 7 -27.29 -15.94 17.06
N VAL A 8 -28.23 -15.02 17.30
CA VAL A 8 -28.54 -14.47 18.61
C VAL A 8 -29.20 -15.59 19.39
N GLN A 9 -28.55 -16.09 20.45
CA GLN A 9 -29.21 -16.97 21.43
C GLN A 9 -29.46 -16.15 22.70
N ASP A 10 -30.75 -16.01 22.94
CA ASP A 10 -31.45 -15.19 23.91
C ASP A 10 -31.21 -15.56 25.38
N ARG A 11 -31.16 -14.49 26.18
CA ARG A 11 -31.81 -14.26 27.48
C ARG A 11 -31.71 -15.25 28.65
N LEU A 12 -31.35 -14.61 29.76
CA LEU A 12 -31.79 -14.82 31.15
C LEU A 12 -31.32 -16.14 31.77
N TRP A 13 -30.58 -16.04 32.87
CA TRP A 13 -30.89 -16.66 34.16
C TRP A 13 -30.05 -15.95 35.24
N LEU A 14 -30.55 -16.06 36.48
CA LEU A 14 -30.39 -15.12 37.58
C LEU A 14 -28.99 -14.99 38.20
N THR A 15 -28.83 -13.83 38.82
CA THR A 15 -27.80 -13.33 39.75
C THR A 15 -27.43 -14.26 40.92
N ALA A 16 -26.14 -14.35 41.26
CA ALA A 16 -25.64 -14.34 42.65
C ALA A 16 -24.10 -14.25 42.71
N LEU A 17 -23.64 -13.23 43.43
CA LEU A 17 -22.39 -13.12 44.20
C LEU A 17 -21.29 -14.19 43.99
N CYS A 18 -20.13 -13.75 43.49
CA CYS A 18 -18.85 -14.18 44.03
C CYS A 18 -17.77 -13.11 43.84
N ILE A 19 -17.35 -12.56 44.98
CA ILE A 19 -16.25 -11.63 45.16
C ILE A 19 -14.93 -12.39 44.94
N LEU A 20 -13.90 -11.65 44.50
CA LEU A 20 -12.47 -12.01 44.48
C LEU A 20 -12.00 -12.90 43.32
N CYS A 21 -11.41 -12.26 42.30
CA CYS A 21 -10.09 -12.60 41.73
C CYS A 21 -9.74 -11.53 40.68
N ILE A 22 -9.13 -10.42 41.11
CA ILE A 22 -8.47 -9.49 40.18
C ILE A 22 -7.12 -10.12 39.83
N SER A 23 -7.12 -11.06 38.88
CA SER A 23 -5.88 -11.48 38.21
C SER A 23 -5.56 -10.41 37.18
N VAL A 24 -4.66 -9.47 37.52
CA VAL A 24 -4.03 -8.60 36.51
C VAL A 24 -3.16 -9.50 35.64
N SER A 25 -3.73 -10.06 34.59
CA SER A 25 -2.97 -10.59 33.48
C SER A 25 -2.32 -9.41 32.78
N SER A 26 -1.03 -9.20 33.07
CA SER A 26 -0.16 -8.41 32.18
C SER A 26 -0.06 -9.16 30.86
N GLY A 27 -1.07 -8.99 30.01
CA GLY A 27 -1.03 -9.38 28.61
C GLY A 27 0.03 -8.54 27.92
N ARG A 28 1.26 -9.05 27.87
CA ARG A 28 2.30 -8.51 27.01
C ARG A 28 1.84 -8.74 25.57
N ALA A 29 1.17 -7.75 24.99
CA ALA A 29 0.94 -7.70 23.56
C ALA A 29 2.32 -7.52 22.89
N GLN A 30 3.02 -8.62 22.65
CA GLN A 30 4.14 -8.63 21.72
C GLN A 30 3.53 -8.59 20.32
N THR A 31 3.30 -7.39 19.80
CA THR A 31 3.21 -7.18 18.36
C THR A 31 4.59 -7.48 17.77
N THR A 32 4.89 -8.76 17.55
CA THR A 32 5.88 -9.16 16.56
C THR A 32 5.32 -8.76 15.20
N THR A 33 5.57 -7.51 14.82
CA THR A 33 5.39 -7.04 13.45
C THR A 33 6.52 -7.64 12.62
N THR A 34 6.44 -8.94 12.35
CA THR A 34 7.13 -9.58 11.24
C THR A 34 6.28 -9.33 9.99
N GLY A 35 6.04 -8.06 9.68
CA GLY A 35 5.50 -7.63 8.41
C GLY A 35 6.68 -7.22 7.51
N PRO A 36 6.66 -7.50 6.21
CA PRO A 36 7.68 -7.00 5.30
C PRO A 36 7.73 -5.47 5.44
N ALA A 37 8.87 -4.97 5.91
CA ALA A 37 9.12 -3.56 6.08
C ALA A 37 9.09 -2.91 4.69
N LEU A 38 8.01 -2.18 4.40
CA LEU A 38 7.91 -1.37 3.19
C LEU A 38 8.83 -0.16 3.37
N THR A 39 9.96 -0.16 2.66
CA THR A 39 10.79 1.05 2.59
C THR A 39 10.12 2.05 1.67
N MET A 40 9.49 3.09 2.23
CA MET A 40 8.93 4.18 1.44
C MET A 40 10.06 4.94 0.71
N GLN A 41 10.06 4.89 -0.61
CA GLN A 41 11.05 5.59 -1.43
C GLN A 41 10.41 6.75 -2.17
N ARG A 42 11.07 7.92 -2.13
CA ARG A 42 10.64 9.13 -2.83
C ARG A 42 11.09 9.09 -4.29
N SER A 43 10.22 9.54 -5.20
CA SER A 43 10.56 9.71 -6.61
C SER A 43 11.60 10.81 -6.82
N LEU A 44 12.49 10.62 -7.79
CA LEU A 44 13.61 11.54 -8.04
C LEU A 44 13.21 12.83 -8.75
N ASP A 45 12.15 12.80 -9.56
CA ASP A 45 11.76 13.94 -10.36
C ASP A 45 10.26 13.90 -10.63
N GLN A 46 9.49 14.46 -9.69
CA GLN A 46 8.17 15.00 -10.03
C GLN A 46 8.27 16.46 -10.51
N SER A 47 9.45 17.08 -10.44
CA SER A 47 9.62 18.53 -10.59
C SER A 47 9.86 19.03 -12.02
N GLY A 48 10.26 18.16 -12.97
CA GLY A 48 10.56 18.56 -14.35
C GLY A 48 9.53 18.14 -15.40
N ALA A 49 8.58 17.26 -15.07
CA ALA A 49 7.55 16.78 -15.99
C ALA A 49 6.29 17.65 -15.93
N ASN A 50 5.46 17.62 -16.98
CA ASN A 50 4.15 18.25 -17.00
C ASN A 50 3.24 17.64 -15.90
N VAL A 51 3.29 18.19 -14.68
CA VAL A 51 2.52 17.71 -13.54
C VAL A 51 1.09 18.20 -13.68
N ILE A 52 0.17 17.26 -13.91
CA ILE A 52 -1.26 17.54 -13.88
C ILE A 52 -1.64 17.88 -12.44
N ARG A 53 -2.30 19.03 -12.26
CA ARG A 53 -2.74 19.54 -10.96
C ARG A 53 -4.26 19.62 -10.90
N ASP A 54 -4.77 19.55 -9.69
CA ASP A 54 -6.18 19.81 -9.39
C ASP A 54 -6.48 21.34 -9.42
N PRO A 55 -7.76 21.74 -9.32
CA PRO A 55 -8.13 23.16 -9.27
C PRO A 55 -7.54 23.94 -8.08
N LEU A 56 -7.06 23.25 -7.05
CA LEU A 56 -6.39 23.84 -5.89
C LEU A 56 -4.86 23.87 -6.06
N GLY A 57 -4.34 23.52 -7.23
CA GLY A 57 -2.91 23.50 -7.56
C GLY A 57 -2.14 22.31 -6.98
N ARG A 58 -2.81 21.33 -6.38
CA ARG A 58 -2.18 20.13 -5.81
C ARG A 58 -1.89 19.09 -6.90
N PRO A 59 -0.79 18.34 -6.83
CA PRO A 59 -0.50 17.30 -7.81
C PRO A 59 -1.60 16.23 -7.80
N CYS A 60 -2.05 15.81 -8.98
CA CYS A 60 -3.05 14.77 -9.10
C CYS A 60 -2.51 13.39 -8.72
N LEU A 61 -1.23 13.13 -8.95
CA LEU A 61 -0.62 11.83 -8.66
C LEU A 61 0.05 11.82 -7.29
N ASP A 62 -0.38 10.86 -6.48
CA ASP A 62 0.26 10.47 -5.23
C ASP A 62 0.96 9.13 -5.46
N VAL A 63 2.23 9.05 -5.11
CA VAL A 63 3.12 7.97 -5.53
C VAL A 63 3.87 7.42 -4.34
N GLU A 64 3.77 6.12 -4.15
CA GLU A 64 4.46 5.37 -3.12
C GLU A 64 5.24 4.24 -3.77
N ALA A 65 6.53 4.11 -3.45
CA ALA A 65 7.36 3.02 -3.94
C ALA A 65 7.89 2.21 -2.77
N ALA A 66 7.90 0.89 -2.91
CA ALA A 66 8.43 -0.02 -1.90
C ALA A 66 9.01 -1.27 -2.55
N ALA A 67 10.09 -1.78 -1.96
CA ALA A 67 10.56 -3.14 -2.22
C ALA A 67 9.87 -4.12 -1.28
N ARG A 68 9.28 -5.20 -1.81
CA ARG A 68 8.61 -6.23 -1.02
C ARG A 68 9.22 -7.60 -1.25
N ALA A 69 9.39 -8.36 -0.18
CA ALA A 69 9.85 -9.74 -0.28
C ALA A 69 8.80 -10.58 -1.02
N GLY A 70 9.24 -11.30 -2.05
CA GLY A 70 8.37 -12.19 -2.82
C GLY A 70 7.87 -13.35 -1.97
N ALA A 71 6.60 -13.75 -2.18
CA ALA A 71 5.96 -14.80 -1.39
C ALA A 71 6.65 -16.17 -1.51
N ALA A 72 7.20 -16.48 -2.68
CA ALA A 72 7.90 -17.74 -2.93
C ALA A 72 9.36 -17.72 -2.49
N ASN A 73 10.00 -16.55 -2.47
CA ASN A 73 11.41 -16.41 -2.11
C ASN A 73 11.66 -15.05 -1.46
N PRO A 74 11.86 -14.99 -0.13
CA PRO A 74 12.05 -13.73 0.57
C PRO A 74 13.40 -13.05 0.23
N ALA A 75 14.34 -13.76 -0.41
CA ALA A 75 15.56 -13.14 -0.91
C ALA A 75 15.32 -12.31 -2.18
N MET A 76 14.22 -12.56 -2.89
CA MET A 76 13.78 -11.77 -4.04
C MET A 76 12.90 -10.62 -3.55
N GLN A 77 13.25 -9.41 -3.98
CA GLN A 77 12.54 -8.17 -3.65
C GLN A 77 11.86 -7.65 -4.91
N ASP A 78 10.53 -7.58 -4.88
CA ASP A 78 9.70 -6.98 -5.92
C ASP A 78 9.65 -5.47 -5.73
N HIS A 79 10.07 -4.73 -6.76
CA HIS A 79 10.04 -3.27 -6.76
C HIS A 79 8.68 -2.79 -7.25
N ILE A 80 7.83 -2.44 -6.29
CA ILE A 80 6.45 -2.04 -6.52
C ILE A 80 6.34 -0.53 -6.46
N VAL A 81 5.67 0.06 -7.44
CA VAL A 81 5.27 1.47 -7.45
C VAL A 81 3.74 1.54 -7.46
N SER A 82 3.19 2.09 -6.39
CA SER A 82 1.77 2.38 -6.23
C SER A 82 1.51 3.82 -6.64
N ILE A 83 0.58 4.01 -7.57
CA ILE A 83 0.22 5.34 -8.07
C ILE A 83 -1.27 5.53 -7.86
N LYS A 84 -1.62 6.57 -7.11
CA LYS A 84 -2.99 6.99 -6.86
C LYS A 84 -3.26 8.28 -7.60
N ASN A 85 -4.33 8.29 -8.37
CA ASN A 85 -4.86 9.50 -8.98
C ASN A 85 -5.89 10.13 -8.04
N ASN A 86 -5.62 11.32 -7.53
CA ASN A 86 -6.51 12.10 -6.67
C ASN A 86 -7.43 13.06 -7.46
N CYS A 87 -7.41 13.00 -8.79
CA CYS A 87 -8.20 13.86 -9.66
C CYS A 87 -9.33 13.09 -10.35
N ALA A 88 -10.36 13.82 -10.78
CA ALA A 88 -11.52 13.29 -11.51
C ALA A 88 -11.24 12.98 -12.99
N LYS A 89 -9.99 13.09 -13.45
CA LYS A 89 -9.58 12.91 -14.84
C LYS A 89 -8.81 11.61 -15.01
N LEU A 90 -8.92 10.97 -16.17
CA LEU A 90 -8.04 9.86 -16.52
C LEU A 90 -6.64 10.39 -16.82
N ILE A 91 -5.61 9.79 -16.24
CA ILE A 91 -4.20 10.16 -16.43
C ILE A 91 -3.44 8.95 -16.95
N LYS A 92 -2.67 9.13 -18.02
CA LYS A 92 -1.73 8.12 -18.49
C LYS A 92 -0.36 8.46 -17.92
N ALA A 93 0.27 7.51 -17.26
CA ALA A 93 1.60 7.67 -16.71
C ALA A 93 2.52 6.55 -17.17
N LYS A 94 3.80 6.88 -17.32
CA LYS A 94 4.87 5.94 -17.62
C LYS A 94 5.84 5.91 -16.43
N VAL A 95 6.13 4.72 -15.93
CA VAL A 95 7.01 4.50 -14.77
C VAL A 95 8.23 3.72 -15.23
N CYS A 96 9.43 4.23 -14.96
CA CYS A 96 10.69 3.64 -15.40
C CYS A 96 11.63 3.47 -14.20
N TYR A 97 12.57 2.53 -14.28
CA TYR A 97 13.79 2.63 -13.47
C TYR A 97 14.56 3.88 -13.87
N ALA A 98 15.28 4.48 -12.91
CA ALA A 98 16.13 5.62 -13.21
C ALA A 98 17.19 5.23 -14.25
N ASN A 99 17.36 6.08 -15.27
CA ASN A 99 18.28 5.87 -16.39
C ASN A 99 17.97 4.63 -17.25
N SER A 100 16.71 4.17 -17.27
CA SER A 100 16.26 3.06 -18.09
C SER A 100 15.16 3.52 -19.05
N ASP A 101 15.19 2.99 -20.27
CA ASP A 101 14.14 3.18 -21.27
C ASP A 101 13.02 2.13 -21.17
N HIS A 102 13.25 1.09 -20.36
CA HIS A 102 12.24 0.09 -20.03
C HIS A 102 11.28 0.64 -18.98
N CYS A 103 10.05 0.86 -19.41
CA CYS A 103 9.02 1.50 -18.60
C CYS A 103 7.69 0.78 -18.71
N ASN A 104 6.94 0.77 -17.61
CA ASN A 104 5.56 0.31 -17.58
C ASN A 104 4.63 1.48 -17.83
N GLU A 105 3.70 1.30 -18.78
CA GLU A 105 2.61 2.24 -19.00
C GLU A 105 1.41 1.87 -18.13
N VAL A 106 0.90 2.83 -17.38
CA VAL A 106 -0.24 2.66 -16.49
C VAL A 106 -1.32 3.68 -16.81
N VAL A 107 -2.55 3.19 -16.86
CA VAL A 107 -3.75 4.03 -17.07
C VAL A 107 -4.44 4.20 -15.73
N LEU A 108 -4.44 5.43 -15.23
CA LEU A 108 -4.99 5.78 -13.94
C LEU A 108 -6.36 6.40 -14.13
N GLN A 109 -7.40 5.64 -13.79
CA GLN A 109 -8.76 6.16 -13.75
C GLN A 109 -8.91 7.20 -12.62
N ALA A 110 -9.99 7.97 -12.68
CA ALA A 110 -10.33 8.95 -11.66
C ALA A 110 -10.42 8.32 -10.26
N TYR A 111 -9.72 8.91 -9.28
CA TYR A 111 -9.73 8.44 -7.88
C TYR A 111 -9.29 6.98 -7.66
N LYS A 112 -8.61 6.38 -8.64
CA LYS A 112 -8.12 4.99 -8.55
C LYS A 112 -6.63 4.93 -8.26
N ARG A 113 -6.25 3.83 -7.60
CA ARG A 113 -4.87 3.42 -7.37
C ARG A 113 -4.54 2.24 -8.27
N VAL A 114 -3.34 2.23 -8.81
CA VAL A 114 -2.77 1.13 -9.59
C VAL A 114 -1.39 0.83 -9.03
N ASP A 115 -1.12 -0.45 -8.80
CA ASP A 115 0.19 -0.94 -8.39
C ASP A 115 0.86 -1.58 -9.59
N THR A 116 2.11 -1.19 -9.88
CA THR A 116 2.91 -1.78 -10.95
C THR A 116 4.23 -2.29 -10.41
N ILE A 117 4.65 -3.47 -10.88
CA ILE A 117 5.94 -4.06 -10.55
C ILE A 117 6.92 -3.68 -11.65
N LEU A 118 7.99 -2.97 -11.30
CA LEU A 118 9.05 -2.61 -12.23
C LEU A 118 10.01 -3.78 -12.48
N GLY A 119 10.21 -4.63 -11.48
CA GLY A 119 11.01 -5.84 -11.58
C GLY A 119 11.26 -6.49 -10.22
N SER A 120 11.95 -7.62 -10.23
CA SER A 120 12.27 -8.41 -9.03
C SER A 120 13.77 -8.64 -8.97
N MET A 121 14.41 -8.24 -7.87
CA MET A 121 15.87 -8.31 -7.69
C MET A 121 16.24 -8.95 -6.36
N LYS A 122 17.35 -9.69 -6.32
CA LYS A 122 17.82 -10.32 -5.09
C LYS A 122 18.49 -9.30 -4.18
N GLY A 123 17.99 -9.13 -2.95
CA GLY A 123 18.61 -8.30 -1.92
C GLY A 123 18.59 -6.79 -2.16
N VAL A 124 17.96 -6.30 -3.23
CA VAL A 124 17.86 -4.86 -3.51
C VAL A 124 16.57 -4.32 -2.92
N THR A 125 16.67 -3.62 -1.79
CA THR A 125 15.51 -2.97 -1.14
C THR A 125 15.33 -1.51 -1.54
N THR A 126 16.33 -0.91 -2.17
CA THR A 126 16.30 0.48 -2.59
C THR A 126 16.56 0.56 -4.08
N PHE A 127 15.69 1.29 -4.77
CA PHE A 127 15.69 1.53 -6.20
C PHE A 127 15.25 2.95 -6.50
N ARG A 128 15.68 3.41 -7.67
CA ARG A 128 15.44 4.76 -8.18
C ARG A 128 14.47 4.64 -9.35
N TYR A 129 13.47 5.51 -9.40
CA TYR A 129 12.44 5.47 -10.43
C TYR A 129 12.03 6.89 -10.85
N THR A 130 11.54 7.00 -12.08
CA THR A 130 11.02 8.24 -12.69
C THR A 130 9.60 8.00 -13.17
N ILE A 131 8.78 9.06 -13.11
CA ILE A 131 7.38 9.02 -13.56
C ILE A 131 7.14 10.17 -14.51
N THR A 132 6.61 9.88 -15.69
CA THR A 132 6.22 10.88 -16.69
C THR A 132 4.72 10.78 -16.97
N GLN A 133 4.02 11.91 -16.93
CA GLN A 133 2.59 12.02 -17.23
C GLN A 133 2.40 12.38 -18.71
N ARG A 134 1.33 11.87 -19.34
CA ARG A 134 0.93 12.17 -20.73
C ARG A 134 -0.55 12.53 -20.82
#